data_AF-A0A371X6P9-F1
#
_entry.id   AF-A0A371X6P9-F1
#
_cell.length_a   1.000
_cell.length_b   1.000
_cell.length_c   1.000
_cell.angle_alpha   90.00
_cell.angle_beta   90.00
_cell.angle_gamma   90.00
#
_symmetry.space_group_name_H-M   'P 1'
#
loop_
_entity.id
_entity.type
_entity.pdbx_description
1 polymer ?
#
loop_
_entity_poly.entity_id
_entity_poly.type
_entity_poly.pdbx_seq_one_letter_code
_entity_poly.pdbx_strand_id
1 'polypeptide(L)'
;MEGADSIDRTILSILTKEARIPMKSLAGRIGLSRTERVTRLGKAGVIRGYRADTGQFHDGHIQAFLLVTLKRTPSLGVLDRLAGPVGPKLRFWPS
;
A
#
# COMPACT_ATOMS: atom_id res chain seq x y z
N MET A 1 -2.14 16.34 -4.16
CA MET A 1 -1.07 15.53 -3.57
C MET A 1 0.02 16.48 -3.09
N GLU A 2 -0.13 17.02 -1.89
CA GLU A 2 0.89 17.90 -1.30
C GLU A 2 1.97 17.04 -0.63
N GLY A 3 3.15 17.04 -1.26
CA GLY A 3 4.46 16.84 -0.66
C GLY A 3 4.69 15.60 0.21
N ALA A 4 4.83 14.41 -0.39
CA ALA A 4 5.64 13.36 0.23
C ALA A 4 7.09 13.88 0.29
N ASP A 5 7.48 14.35 1.47
CA ASP A 5 8.83 14.83 1.80
C ASP A 5 9.87 13.74 1.49
N SER A 6 11.11 14.15 1.22
CA SER A 6 12.28 13.28 1.00
C SER A 6 12.36 12.13 2.02
N ILE A 7 12.07 12.44 3.28
CA ILE A 7 12.03 11.49 4.39
C ILE A 7 10.92 10.44 4.23
N ASP A 8 9.73 10.86 3.83
CA ASP A 8 8.59 9.95 3.64
C ASP A 8 8.92 8.96 2.51
N ARG A 9 9.61 9.42 1.45
CA ARG A 9 10.09 8.55 0.37
C ARG A 9 11.14 7.56 0.87
N THR A 10 12.06 7.98 1.74
CA THR A 10 13.03 7.07 2.37
C THR A 10 12.34 6.01 3.21
N ILE A 11 11.34 6.40 4.01
CA ILE A 11 10.53 5.47 4.80
C ILE A 11 9.87 4.41 3.90
N LEU A 12 9.20 4.86 2.83
CA LEU A 12 8.53 3.96 1.88
C LEU A 12 9.53 3.03 1.18
N SER A 13 10.70 3.54 0.82
CA SER A 13 11.77 2.74 0.22
C SER A 13 12.27 1.64 1.15
N ILE A 14 12.50 1.96 2.44
CA ILE A 14 12.92 0.97 3.45
C ILE A 14 11.81 -0.06 3.67
N LEU A 15 10.57 0.37 3.89
CA LEU A 15 9.45 -0.54 4.16
C LEU A 15 9.07 -1.42 2.96
N THR A 16 9.31 -0.95 1.73
CA THR A 16 9.11 -1.77 0.52
C THR A 16 10.12 -2.90 0.44
N LYS A 17 11.36 -2.68 0.89
CA LYS A 17 12.44 -3.68 0.89
C LYS A 17 12.40 -4.60 2.11
N GLU A 18 12.05 -4.04 3.26
CA GLU A 18 12.15 -4.70 4.57
C GLU A 18 10.91 -4.39 5.41
N ALA A 19 9.75 -4.88 4.98
CA ALA A 19 8.46 -4.60 5.61
C ALA A 19 8.38 -4.97 7.10
N ARG A 20 9.22 -5.92 7.56
CA ARG A 20 9.27 -6.39 8.96
C ARG A 20 10.37 -5.74 9.80
N ILE A 21 11.02 -4.69 9.31
CA ILE A 21 12.05 -3.98 10.09
C ILE A 21 11.49 -3.54 11.46
N PRO A 22 12.18 -3.83 12.57
CA PRO A 22 11.74 -3.37 13.89
C PRO A 22 11.68 -1.84 13.93
N MET A 23 10.65 -1.27 14.57
CA MET A 23 10.45 0.18 14.59
C MET A 23 11.64 0.94 15.18
N LYS A 24 12.33 0.36 16.19
CA LYS A 24 13.55 0.91 16.77
C LYS A 24 14.70 0.96 15.75
N SER A 25 14.85 -0.08 14.94
CA SER A 25 15.86 -0.15 13.87
C SER A 25 15.54 0.81 12.74
N LEU A 26 14.27 0.95 12.36
CA LEU A 26 13.82 1.96 11.41
C LEU A 26 14.13 3.35 11.94
N ALA A 27 13.72 3.67 13.17
CA ALA A 27 13.97 4.95 13.84
C ALA A 27 15.46 5.26 14.00
N GLY A 28 16.34 4.25 14.15
CA GLY A 28 17.79 4.47 14.13
C GLY A 28 18.33 4.87 12.75
N ARG A 29 17.75 4.34 11.66
CA ARG A 29 18.14 4.65 10.28
C ARG A 29 17.65 6.02 9.80
N ILE A 30 16.56 6.53 10.37
CA ILE A 30 15.94 7.78 9.92
C ILE A 30 15.85 8.87 11.00
N GLY A 31 15.78 8.54 12.29
CA GLY A 31 15.57 9.44 13.43
C GLY A 31 14.21 9.25 14.14
N LEU A 32 14.16 9.52 15.46
CA LEU A 32 13.01 9.25 16.36
C LEU A 32 11.71 10.00 16.01
N SER A 33 11.77 11.26 15.54
CA SER A 33 10.55 12.03 15.17
C SER A 33 9.80 11.46 13.95
N ARG A 34 10.33 10.40 13.35
CA ARG A 34 9.84 9.84 12.09
C ARG A 34 9.01 8.57 12.30
N THR A 35 8.89 8.06 13.51
CA THR A 35 7.89 7.03 13.88
C THR A 35 6.46 7.59 13.74
N GLU A 36 6.25 8.84 14.13
CA GLU A 36 4.98 9.56 13.91
C GLU A 36 4.66 9.70 12.43
N ARG A 37 5.69 9.88 11.57
CA ARG A 37 5.51 9.93 10.12
C ARG A 37 5.02 8.59 9.56
N VAL A 38 5.55 7.46 10.00
CA VAL A 38 5.02 6.13 9.59
C VAL A 38 3.54 6.01 9.95
N THR A 39 3.17 6.43 11.16
CA THR A 39 1.77 6.42 11.62
C THR A 39 0.89 7.36 10.78
N ARG A 40 1.37 8.57 10.47
CA ARG A 40 0.70 9.53 9.60
C ARG A 40 0.52 8.98 8.19
N LEU A 41 1.54 8.35 7.62
CA LEU A 41 1.49 7.72 6.29
C LEU A 41 0.50 6.55 6.26
N GLY A 42 0.37 5.79 7.37
CA GLY A 42 -0.67 4.78 7.54
C GLY A 42 -2.08 5.39 7.61
N LYS A 43 -2.28 6.39 8.47
CA LYS A 43 -3.57 7.10 8.63
C LYS A 43 -4.02 7.80 7.34
N ALA A 44 -3.08 8.33 6.56
CA ALA A 44 -3.34 8.96 5.27
C ALA A 44 -3.59 7.95 4.13
N GLY A 45 -3.53 6.63 4.41
CA GLY A 45 -3.74 5.59 3.42
C GLY A 45 -2.59 5.39 2.42
N VAL A 46 -1.45 6.07 2.62
CA VAL A 46 -0.24 5.88 1.79
C VAL A 46 0.35 4.50 2.03
N ILE A 47 0.44 4.09 3.31
CA ILE A 47 0.76 2.71 3.68
C ILE A 47 -0.55 1.96 3.88
N ARG A 48 -0.92 1.15 2.89
CA ARG A 48 -2.20 0.39 2.88
C ARG A 48 -2.16 -0.91 3.68
N GLY A 49 -0.97 -1.36 4.07
CA GLY A 49 -0.76 -2.60 4.81
C GLY A 49 0.56 -3.27 4.43
N TYR A 50 0.98 -4.23 5.23
CA TYR A 50 2.20 -5.02 5.01
C TYR A 50 1.79 -6.38 4.44
N ARG A 51 2.32 -6.72 3.26
CA ARG A 51 2.06 -8.00 2.60
C ARG A 51 3.36 -8.81 2.57
N ALA A 52 3.25 -10.10 2.88
CA ALA A 52 4.31 -11.04 2.56
C ALA A 52 4.24 -11.32 1.06
N ASP A 53 5.36 -11.13 0.37
CA ASP A 53 5.57 -11.75 -0.93
C ASP A 53 5.84 -13.23 -0.68
N THR A 54 4.79 -14.04 -0.80
CA THR A 54 4.93 -15.48 -0.77
C THR A 54 5.21 -15.91 -2.20
N GLY A 55 6.40 -16.48 -2.45
CA GLY A 55 6.80 -17.08 -3.74
C GLY A 55 5.97 -18.30 -4.14
N GLN A 56 4.71 -18.37 -3.73
CA GLN A 56 3.68 -19.21 -4.30
C GLN A 56 3.35 -18.62 -5.68
N PHE A 57 4.24 -18.85 -6.63
CA PHE A 57 3.81 -19.11 -8.00
C PHE A 57 2.92 -20.35 -7.90
N HIS A 58 1.64 -20.16 -7.58
CA HIS A 58 0.65 -21.14 -7.97
C HIS A 58 0.75 -21.18 -9.50
N ASP A 59 1.28 -22.28 -10.03
CA ASP A 59 1.35 -22.54 -11.46
C ASP A 59 0.01 -22.12 -12.10
N GLY A 60 0.04 -21.05 -12.92
CA GLY A 60 -1.12 -20.60 -13.69
C GLY A 60 -1.73 -19.24 -13.35
N HIS A 61 -1.30 -18.50 -12.32
CA HIS A 61 -1.79 -17.13 -12.12
C HIS A 61 -0.95 -16.08 -12.86
N ILE A 62 -1.55 -15.39 -13.82
CA ILE A 62 -0.96 -14.25 -14.53
C ILE A 62 -1.28 -12.96 -13.77
N GLN A 63 -0.27 -12.23 -13.33
CA GLN A 63 -0.43 -10.86 -12.84
C GLN A 63 -0.17 -9.88 -13.98
N ALA A 64 -1.12 -8.96 -14.22
CA ALA A 64 -1.00 -7.93 -15.24
C ALA A 64 -1.54 -6.59 -14.72
N PHE A 65 -0.99 -5.49 -15.24
CA PHE A 65 -1.58 -4.16 -15.10
C PHE A 65 -2.49 -3.91 -16.31
N LEU A 66 -3.77 -3.62 -16.06
CA LEU A 66 -4.71 -3.21 -17.11
C LEU A 66 -4.93 -1.70 -17.04
N LEU A 67 -4.59 -0.99 -18.11
CA LEU A 67 -4.98 0.40 -18.29
C LEU A 67 -6.34 0.44 -19.00
N VAL A 68 -7.35 1.02 -18.34
CA VAL A 68 -8.70 1.14 -18.89
C VAL A 68 -9.03 2.61 -19.15
N THR A 69 -9.47 2.93 -20.36
CA THR A 69 -9.98 4.27 -20.70
C THR A 69 -11.50 4.24 -20.73
N LEU A 70 -12.14 5.05 -19.88
CA LEU A 70 -13.60 5.14 -19.79
C LEU A 70 -14.10 6.28 -20.66
N LYS A 71 -15.13 6.01 -21.49
CA LYS A 71 -15.76 7.05 -22.33
C LYS A 71 -16.56 8.08 -21.53
N ARG A 72 -17.05 7.73 -20.33
CA ARG A 72 -17.83 8.61 -19.46
C ARG A 72 -17.66 8.22 -17.99
N THR A 73 -17.50 9.19 -17.11
CA THR A 73 -17.41 9.02 -15.65
C THR A 73 -18.61 9.66 -14.95
N PRO A 74 -19.14 9.06 -13.86
CA PRO A 74 -18.75 7.79 -13.26
C PRO A 74 -19.44 6.58 -13.92
N SER A 75 -18.69 5.52 -14.18
CA SER A 75 -19.23 4.23 -14.66
C SER A 75 -19.07 3.16 -13.58
N LEU A 76 -19.79 3.33 -12.47
CA LEU A 76 -19.66 2.48 -11.26
C LEU A 76 -19.85 0.98 -11.54
N GLY A 77 -20.76 0.62 -12.46
CA GLY A 77 -20.96 -0.79 -12.84
C GLY A 77 -19.75 -1.46 -13.51
N VAL A 78 -18.90 -0.68 -14.20
CA VAL A 78 -17.64 -1.20 -14.77
C VAL A 78 -16.61 -1.46 -13.67
N LEU A 79 -16.55 -0.57 -12.68
CA LEU A 79 -15.65 -0.72 -11.54
C LEU A 79 -16.02 -1.93 -10.66
N ASP A 80 -17.31 -2.12 -10.41
CA ASP A 80 -17.84 -3.26 -9.64
C ASP A 80 -17.47 -4.60 -10.29
N ARG A 81 -17.60 -4.68 -11.63
CA ARG A 81 -17.26 -5.88 -12.40
C ARG A 81 -15.75 -6.16 -12.44
N LEU A 82 -14.91 -5.12 -12.41
CA LEU A 82 -13.45 -5.26 -12.36
C LEU A 82 -12.93 -5.62 -10.95
N ALA A 83 -13.68 -5.31 -9.89
CA ALA A 83 -13.28 -5.61 -8.52
C ALA A 83 -13.31 -7.13 -8.22
N GLY A 84 -14.09 -7.91 -8.97
CA GLY A 84 -14.24 -9.36 -8.79
C GLY A 84 -14.89 -9.76 -7.46
N PRO A 85 -15.18 -11.06 -7.24
CA PRO A 85 -15.76 -11.57 -5.98
C PRO A 85 -14.80 -11.46 -4.78
N VAL A 86 -13.54 -11.15 -5.04
CA VAL A 86 -12.51 -10.74 -4.07
C VAL A 86 -12.16 -9.28 -4.30
N GLY A 87 -13.16 -8.39 -4.19
CA GLY A 87 -12.90 -7.02 -3.79
C GLY A 87 -12.00 -7.04 -2.54
N PRO A 88 -11.10 -6.04 -2.36
CA PRO A 88 -10.15 -6.08 -1.26
C PRO A 88 -10.93 -6.33 0.02
N LYS A 89 -10.50 -7.33 0.81
CA LYS A 89 -10.85 -7.44 2.23
C LYS A 89 -10.30 -6.18 2.93
N LEU A 90 -10.91 -5.04 2.67
CA LEU A 90 -10.98 -3.90 3.55
C LEU A 90 -11.89 -4.36 4.69
N ARG A 91 -11.35 -5.24 5.54
CA ARG A 91 -11.88 -5.35 6.90
C ARG A 91 -11.58 -4.00 7.53
N PHE A 92 -12.61 -3.16 7.57
CA PHE A 92 -12.78 -2.13 8.58
C PHE A 92 -12.34 -2.72 9.93
N TRP A 93 -11.33 -2.10 10.55
CA TRP A 93 -10.96 -2.37 11.94
C TRP A 93 -11.62 -1.30 12.79
N PRO A 94 -12.64 -1.62 13.61
CA PRO A 94 -13.02 -0.75 14.71
C PRO A 94 -12.08 -0.97 15.89
N SER A 95 -11.72 0.17 16.51
CA SER A 95 -11.06 0.46 17.79
C SER A 95 -10.39 -0.68 18.56
#